data_AF-A0A075AQL5-F1
#
_entry.id   AF-A0A075AQL5-F1
#
_cell.length_a   1.000
_cell.length_b   1.000
_cell.length_c   1.000
_cell.angle_alpha   90.00
_cell.angle_beta   90.00
_cell.angle_gamma   90.00
#
_symmetry.space_group_name_H-M   'P 1'
#
loop_
_entity.id
_entity.type
_entity.pdbx_description
1 polymer ?
#
loop_
_entity_poly.entity_id
_entity_poly.type
_entity_poly.pdbx_seq_one_letter_code
_entity_poly.pdbx_strand_id
1 'polypeptide(L)'
;MKDNLLDNSQVCVSFQPVYQCLHIFDTLGIKNEFQNLFEENRRIQANLTLTQNVKLDEDLAHFEFFLREVVGFFIVEFYLLHSPHAFRSKLKIESLWENAMSKINSIVSENFRDCKNPQIFLSLKKMNYNVIKTMRGYNFNTQPMEDFQLILFNRYLDTIRSQMNEQILKSIEGDDFELFHCPNKDTFSILKSELEFIQEPGEYPSDLPFTKSVYDLFLRIKEFIFNFYLFFDDNEFESGDIDDIVKKHVDNFLNGIIATKYLEKVTSEDLKLISQVCLNFEAFIYLCSGISKILLEKRNFKVSNIVLTAEQTFKDSKKSVEFKLFEMVNNKIESLIQQSGSPSSYISNLINYLEEIDKLLKLPQKEKAFIYFEALTHLSNSILNILVGPSPPKLSYQFIENLNIDLTLLESFIKKLKDANLDDVFIEIRQILQLIRNNKFDDYLDSNIRNKRFSMLKSSNVISVMEKLKDTTPLKQDSKAQKRNIENFIKSIKDQHI
;
A
#
# COMPACT_ATOMS: atom_id res chain seq x y z
N MET A 1 -31.75 15.20 46.47
CA MET A 1 -31.51 13.79 46.82
C MET A 1 -32.04 12.96 45.67
N LYS A 2 -31.16 12.49 44.80
CA LYS A 2 -31.49 11.42 43.83
C LYS A 2 -31.81 10.15 44.64
N ASP A 3 -32.69 9.31 44.10
CA ASP A 3 -33.22 8.10 44.73
C ASP A 3 -32.20 7.39 45.64
N ASN A 4 -32.59 7.11 46.88
CA ASN A 4 -31.75 6.34 47.78
C ASN A 4 -31.58 4.93 47.18
N LEU A 5 -30.43 4.65 46.59
CA LEU A 5 -30.18 3.36 45.93
C LEU A 5 -30.20 2.18 46.92
N LEU A 6 -30.12 2.46 48.22
CA LEU A 6 -30.22 1.48 49.29
C LEU A 6 -31.65 1.34 49.88
N ASP A 7 -32.59 2.15 49.41
CA ASP A 7 -33.99 2.12 49.87
C ASP A 7 -34.94 2.45 48.71
N ASN A 8 -35.37 1.39 48.01
CA ASN A 8 -36.30 1.43 46.89
C ASN A 8 -37.15 0.16 46.84
N SER A 9 -38.04 0.04 45.86
CA SER A 9 -38.97 -1.10 45.73
C SER A 9 -38.31 -2.47 45.56
N GLN A 10 -37.02 -2.52 45.22
CA GLN A 10 -36.26 -3.76 44.99
C GLN A 10 -35.17 -4.01 46.06
N VAL A 11 -34.66 -2.96 46.71
CA VAL A 11 -33.52 -3.01 47.63
C VAL A 11 -33.84 -2.22 48.88
N CYS A 12 -33.75 -2.87 50.06
CA CYS A 12 -33.89 -2.23 51.37
C CYS A 12 -32.73 -2.67 52.26
N VAL A 13 -31.70 -1.84 52.38
CA VAL A 13 -30.52 -2.09 53.22
C VAL A 13 -30.57 -1.18 54.44
N SER A 14 -30.89 -1.75 55.61
CA SER A 14 -30.89 -1.01 56.87
C SER A 14 -29.54 -1.11 57.58
N PHE A 15 -28.95 0.05 57.90
CA PHE A 15 -27.75 0.13 58.74
C PHE A 15 -28.04 0.15 60.25
N GLN A 16 -29.31 0.08 60.65
CA GLN A 16 -29.73 0.11 62.05
C GLN A 16 -29.00 -0.94 62.92
N PRO A 17 -28.83 -2.21 62.51
CA PRO A 17 -28.10 -3.19 63.33
C PRO A 17 -26.65 -2.78 63.61
N VAL A 18 -25.99 -2.18 62.62
CA VAL A 18 -24.60 -1.71 62.75
C VAL A 18 -24.53 -0.53 63.73
N TYR A 19 -25.48 0.40 63.66
CA TYR A 19 -25.53 1.55 64.58
C TYR A 19 -25.90 1.14 66.01
N GLN A 20 -26.77 0.14 66.18
CA GLN A 20 -27.07 -0.43 67.50
C GLN A 20 -25.83 -1.06 68.13
N CYS A 21 -25.10 -1.89 67.38
CA CYS A 21 -23.83 -2.44 67.84
C CYS A 21 -22.82 -1.33 68.16
N LEU A 22 -22.69 -0.33 67.29
CA LEU A 22 -21.79 0.80 67.54
C LEU A 22 -22.13 1.51 68.86
N HIS A 23 -23.41 1.78 69.13
CA HIS A 23 -23.85 2.41 70.37
C HIS A 23 -23.54 1.56 71.61
N ILE A 24 -23.78 0.24 71.53
CA ILE A 24 -23.48 -0.69 72.64
C ILE A 24 -21.98 -0.68 72.96
N PHE A 25 -21.12 -0.85 71.94
CA PHE A 25 -19.67 -0.90 72.15
C PHE A 25 -19.07 0.46 72.57
N ASP A 26 -19.66 1.57 72.12
CA ASP A 26 -19.29 2.92 72.58
C ASP A 26 -19.66 3.10 74.07
N THR A 27 -20.83 2.64 74.48
CA THR A 27 -21.28 2.66 75.88
C THR A 27 -20.39 1.79 76.79
N LEU A 28 -19.85 0.70 76.25
CA LEU A 28 -18.91 -0.19 76.95
C LEU A 28 -17.45 0.32 76.93
N GLY A 29 -17.14 1.44 76.27
CA GLY A 29 -15.79 1.99 76.17
C GLY A 29 -14.83 1.23 75.23
N ILE A 30 -15.35 0.31 74.42
CA ILE A 30 -14.59 -0.58 73.51
C ILE A 30 -14.93 -0.34 72.03
N LYS A 31 -15.32 0.89 71.67
CA LYS A 31 -15.67 1.31 70.30
C LYS A 31 -14.61 0.95 69.25
N ASN A 32 -13.33 1.18 69.58
CA ASN A 32 -12.21 0.92 68.67
C ASN A 32 -12.08 -0.57 68.32
N GLU A 33 -12.40 -1.47 69.27
CA GLU A 33 -12.37 -2.92 69.03
C GLU A 33 -13.45 -3.32 68.02
N PHE A 34 -14.66 -2.79 68.17
CA PHE A 34 -15.76 -3.04 67.22
C PHE A 34 -15.47 -2.47 65.83
N GLN A 35 -14.90 -1.27 65.74
CA GLN A 35 -14.48 -0.67 64.47
C GLN A 35 -13.47 -1.55 63.74
N ASN A 36 -12.43 -2.03 64.45
CA ASN A 36 -11.42 -2.93 63.88
C ASN A 36 -12.03 -4.27 63.45
N LEU A 37 -12.91 -4.86 64.27
CA LEU A 37 -13.58 -6.12 63.94
C LEU A 37 -14.51 -5.99 62.73
N PHE A 38 -15.28 -4.91 62.65
CA PHE A 38 -16.12 -4.62 61.50
C PHE A 38 -15.28 -4.40 60.24
N GLU A 39 -14.19 -3.62 60.35
CA GLU A 39 -13.26 -3.37 59.25
C GLU A 39 -12.66 -4.65 58.69
N GLU A 40 -12.21 -5.55 59.57
CA GLU A 40 -11.64 -6.82 59.16
C GLU A 40 -12.68 -7.73 58.48
N ASN A 41 -13.90 -7.78 59.01
CA ASN A 41 -14.99 -8.53 58.39
C ASN A 41 -15.35 -7.99 57.00
N ARG A 42 -15.39 -6.66 56.82
CA ARG A 42 -15.63 -6.05 55.50
C ARG A 42 -14.49 -6.32 54.52
N ARG A 43 -13.24 -6.36 54.98
CA ARG A 43 -12.08 -6.78 54.16
C ARG A 43 -12.21 -8.22 53.68
N ILE A 44 -12.59 -9.15 54.57
CA ILE A 44 -12.83 -10.55 54.22
C ILE A 44 -13.96 -10.67 53.19
N GLN A 45 -15.06 -9.94 53.38
CA GLN A 45 -16.19 -9.94 52.43
C GLN A 45 -15.81 -9.38 51.06
N ALA A 46 -15.03 -8.30 51.02
CA ALA A 46 -14.49 -7.76 49.77
C ALA A 46 -13.64 -8.82 49.05
N ASN A 47 -12.73 -9.48 49.78
CA ASN A 47 -11.89 -10.54 49.21
C ASN A 47 -12.69 -11.74 48.70
N LEU A 48 -13.75 -12.15 49.41
CA LEU A 48 -14.63 -13.23 48.95
C LEU A 48 -15.33 -12.87 47.63
N THR A 49 -15.77 -11.62 47.50
CA THR A 49 -16.36 -11.10 46.26
C THR A 49 -15.32 -11.15 45.14
N LEU A 50 -14.09 -10.69 45.39
CA LEU A 50 -13.00 -10.62 44.41
C LEU A 50 -12.37 -11.98 44.05
N THR A 51 -12.60 -13.02 44.84
CA THR A 51 -12.03 -14.38 44.64
C THR A 51 -13.05 -15.33 43.99
N GLN A 52 -14.22 -14.84 43.58
CA GLN A 52 -15.13 -15.64 42.78
C GLN A 52 -14.42 -16.12 41.51
N ASN A 53 -14.59 -17.39 41.16
CA ASN A 53 -14.06 -17.94 39.90
C ASN A 53 -14.88 -17.37 38.74
N VAL A 54 -14.50 -16.19 38.27
CA VAL A 54 -15.16 -15.55 37.14
C VAL A 54 -14.76 -16.30 35.87
N LYS A 55 -15.72 -17.05 35.31
CA LYS A 55 -15.58 -17.58 33.96
C LYS A 55 -15.90 -16.48 32.96
N LEU A 56 -15.04 -16.33 31.98
CA LEU A 56 -15.22 -15.38 30.89
C LEU A 56 -15.68 -16.16 29.66
N ASP A 57 -17.00 -16.34 29.58
CA ASP A 57 -17.67 -16.93 28.43
C ASP A 57 -17.86 -15.86 27.33
N GLU A 58 -18.24 -16.26 26.12
CA GLU A 58 -18.35 -15.35 24.97
C GLU A 58 -19.32 -14.18 25.19
N ASP A 59 -20.33 -14.35 26.05
CA ASP A 59 -21.35 -13.34 26.36
C ASP A 59 -20.95 -12.36 27.48
N LEU A 60 -19.85 -12.64 28.19
CA LEU A 60 -19.35 -11.88 29.34
C LEU A 60 -20.38 -11.67 30.47
N ALA A 61 -21.48 -12.41 30.51
CA ALA A 61 -22.58 -12.15 31.44
C ALA A 61 -22.14 -12.35 32.91
N HIS A 62 -21.37 -13.41 33.17
CA HIS A 62 -20.79 -13.70 34.48
C HIS A 62 -19.85 -12.58 34.95
N PHE A 63 -19.06 -12.01 34.05
CA PHE A 63 -18.14 -10.92 34.37
C PHE A 63 -18.88 -9.60 34.60
N GLU A 64 -19.91 -9.33 33.82
CA GLU A 64 -20.76 -8.16 34.05
C GLU A 64 -21.44 -8.24 35.43
N PHE A 65 -21.96 -9.42 35.80
CA PHE A 65 -22.51 -9.65 37.13
C PHE A 65 -21.49 -9.43 38.24
N PHE A 66 -20.29 -10.01 38.09
CA PHE A 66 -19.18 -9.81 39.02
C PHE A 66 -18.81 -8.33 39.20
N LEU A 67 -18.70 -7.55 38.11
CA LEU A 67 -18.42 -6.11 38.20
C LEU A 67 -19.53 -5.37 38.95
N ARG A 68 -20.79 -5.72 38.71
CA ARG A 68 -21.94 -5.13 39.42
C ARG A 68 -21.92 -5.47 40.91
N GLU A 69 -21.54 -6.68 41.30
CA GLU A 69 -21.37 -7.06 42.71
C GLU A 69 -20.27 -6.23 43.39
N VAL A 70 -19.12 -6.07 42.74
CA VAL A 70 -18.02 -5.23 43.26
C VAL A 70 -18.48 -3.78 43.40
N VAL A 71 -19.10 -3.19 42.37
CA VAL A 71 -19.63 -1.82 42.43
C VAL A 71 -20.67 -1.68 43.56
N GLY A 72 -21.60 -2.62 43.68
CA GLY A 72 -22.61 -2.63 44.75
C GLY A 72 -22.00 -2.65 46.14
N PHE A 73 -20.96 -3.47 46.35
CA PHE A 73 -20.21 -3.50 47.61
C PHE A 73 -19.66 -2.12 47.99
N PHE A 74 -19.02 -1.42 47.05
CA PHE A 74 -18.42 -0.11 47.31
C PHE A 74 -19.43 1.03 47.43
N ILE A 75 -20.60 0.92 46.79
CA ILE A 75 -21.71 1.85 47.03
C ILE A 75 -22.20 1.73 48.48
N VAL A 76 -22.36 0.51 49.00
CA VAL A 76 -22.72 0.31 50.41
C VAL A 76 -21.66 0.90 51.36
N GLU A 77 -20.37 0.70 51.05
CA GLU A 77 -19.27 1.32 51.81
C GLU A 77 -19.32 2.84 51.80
N PHE A 78 -19.67 3.46 50.67
CA PHE A 78 -19.81 4.91 50.56
C PHE A 78 -20.89 5.44 51.51
N TYR A 79 -22.07 4.82 51.55
CA TYR A 79 -23.13 5.26 52.46
C TYR A 79 -22.78 5.02 53.93
N LEU A 80 -22.07 3.93 54.25
CA LEU A 80 -21.56 3.69 55.60
C LEU A 80 -20.53 4.74 56.04
N LEU A 81 -19.65 5.18 55.13
CA LEU A 81 -18.67 6.24 55.40
C LEU A 81 -19.33 7.58 55.70
N HIS A 82 -20.40 7.92 54.98
CA HIS A 82 -21.14 9.18 55.14
C HIS A 82 -22.23 9.12 56.22
N SER A 83 -22.25 8.04 57.01
CA SER A 83 -23.13 7.91 58.16
C SER A 83 -22.77 8.92 59.27
N PRO A 84 -23.75 9.50 59.99
CA PRO A 84 -23.53 10.49 61.04
C PRO A 84 -22.64 10.03 62.21
N HIS A 85 -22.38 8.72 62.34
CA HIS A 85 -21.62 8.17 63.47
C HIS A 85 -20.11 8.04 63.24
N ALA A 86 -19.59 8.52 62.09
CA ALA A 86 -18.15 8.52 61.74
C ALA A 86 -17.47 7.16 62.02
N PHE A 87 -18.11 6.08 61.56
CA PHE A 87 -17.76 4.71 61.94
C PHE A 87 -16.63 4.10 61.11
N ARG A 88 -16.46 4.54 59.85
CA ARG A 88 -15.53 3.95 58.87
C ARG A 88 -14.37 4.89 58.56
N SER A 89 -13.19 4.33 58.36
CA SER A 89 -12.04 5.06 57.84
C SER A 89 -12.08 5.19 56.31
N LYS A 90 -12.01 6.43 55.80
CA LYS A 90 -11.92 6.72 54.36
C LYS A 90 -10.70 6.04 53.72
N LEU A 91 -9.54 6.15 54.36
CA LEU A 91 -8.28 5.57 53.87
C LEU A 91 -8.37 4.04 53.70
N LYS A 92 -9.06 3.35 54.62
CA LYS A 92 -9.24 1.90 54.52
C LYS A 92 -10.15 1.52 53.36
N ILE A 93 -11.23 2.27 53.11
CA ILE A 93 -12.11 2.05 51.96
C ILE A 93 -11.35 2.32 50.64
N GLU A 94 -10.57 3.38 50.57
CA GLU A 94 -9.72 3.69 49.40
C GLU A 94 -8.72 2.55 49.12
N SER A 95 -8.05 2.01 50.16
CA SER A 95 -7.14 0.87 49.99
C SER A 95 -7.84 -0.42 49.51
N LEU A 96 -9.07 -0.67 49.97
CA LEU A 96 -9.87 -1.81 49.51
C LEU A 96 -10.26 -1.64 48.04
N TRP A 97 -10.61 -0.41 47.64
CA TRP A 97 -10.94 -0.07 46.27
C TRP A 97 -9.74 -0.29 45.34
N GLU A 98 -8.57 0.21 45.70
CA GLU A 98 -7.35 0.00 44.92
C GLU A 98 -7.01 -1.49 44.73
N ASN A 99 -7.14 -2.29 45.80
CA ASN A 99 -6.94 -3.75 45.72
C ASN A 99 -7.97 -4.42 44.78
N ALA A 100 -9.24 -4.02 44.87
CA ALA A 100 -10.28 -4.51 43.97
C ALA A 100 -9.97 -4.19 42.50
N MET A 101 -9.51 -2.97 42.20
CA MET A 101 -9.15 -2.56 40.84
C MET A 101 -7.97 -3.37 40.30
N SER A 102 -6.92 -3.51 41.12
CA SER A 102 -5.76 -4.32 40.77
C SER A 102 -6.15 -5.76 40.45
N LYS A 103 -7.06 -6.35 41.25
CA LYS A 103 -7.53 -7.72 41.04
C LYS A 103 -8.39 -7.86 39.78
N ILE A 104 -9.30 -6.92 39.51
CA ILE A 104 -10.09 -6.90 38.27
C ILE A 104 -9.17 -6.83 37.05
N ASN A 105 -8.17 -5.94 37.07
CA ASN A 105 -7.21 -5.79 35.99
C ASN A 105 -6.40 -7.08 35.75
N SER A 106 -5.98 -7.77 36.82
CA SER A 106 -5.31 -9.08 36.73
C SER A 106 -6.21 -10.16 36.14
N ILE A 107 -7.47 -10.26 36.60
CA ILE A 107 -8.44 -11.24 36.07
C ILE A 107 -8.64 -11.03 34.56
N VAL A 108 -8.87 -9.80 34.11
CA VAL A 108 -9.02 -9.52 32.66
C VAL A 108 -7.72 -9.86 31.93
N SER A 109 -6.58 -9.38 32.42
CA SER A 109 -5.30 -9.56 31.72
C SER A 109 -4.91 -11.03 31.55
N GLU A 110 -5.17 -11.87 32.56
CA GLU A 110 -4.89 -13.31 32.52
C GLU A 110 -5.83 -14.06 31.57
N ASN A 111 -7.13 -13.78 31.64
CA ASN A 111 -8.13 -14.51 30.85
C ASN A 111 -8.20 -14.04 29.38
N PHE A 112 -7.85 -12.78 29.10
CA PHE A 112 -7.84 -12.23 27.73
C PHE A 112 -6.44 -12.18 27.11
N ARG A 113 -5.50 -12.99 27.63
CA ARG A 113 -4.14 -13.04 27.09
C ARG A 113 -4.11 -13.50 25.64
N ASP A 114 -4.93 -14.49 25.29
CA ASP A 114 -4.96 -15.12 23.96
C ASP A 114 -6.26 -14.84 23.19
N CYS A 115 -7.06 -13.87 23.65
CA CYS A 115 -8.31 -13.51 23.00
C CYS A 115 -8.05 -12.86 21.63
N LYS A 116 -8.69 -13.41 20.59
CA LYS A 116 -8.61 -12.92 19.21
C LYS A 116 -9.91 -12.30 18.70
N ASN A 117 -10.93 -12.13 19.55
CA ASN A 117 -12.21 -11.59 19.15
C ASN A 117 -12.31 -10.08 19.50
N PRO A 118 -12.32 -9.17 18.50
CA PRO A 118 -12.41 -7.73 18.74
C PRO A 118 -13.68 -7.31 19.50
N GLN A 119 -14.79 -8.02 19.33
CA GLN A 119 -16.08 -7.67 19.95
C GLN A 119 -16.05 -7.79 21.48
N ILE A 120 -15.28 -8.74 22.01
CA ILE A 120 -15.14 -8.92 23.46
C ILE A 120 -14.49 -7.67 24.08
N PHE A 121 -13.45 -7.12 23.45
CA PHE A 121 -12.79 -5.90 23.95
C PHE A 121 -13.71 -4.67 23.92
N LEU A 122 -14.59 -4.56 22.92
CA LEU A 122 -15.60 -3.48 22.86
C LEU A 122 -16.64 -3.60 23.98
N SER A 123 -17.11 -4.82 24.25
CA SER A 123 -18.01 -5.10 25.37
C SER A 123 -17.35 -4.79 26.72
N LEU A 124 -16.09 -5.21 26.91
CA LEU A 124 -15.31 -4.89 28.11
C LEU A 124 -15.09 -3.38 28.27
N LYS A 125 -14.80 -2.65 27.18
CA LYS A 125 -14.75 -1.19 27.17
C LYS A 125 -16.04 -0.59 27.73
N LYS A 126 -17.21 -1.04 27.23
CA LYS A 126 -18.50 -0.51 27.66
C LYS A 126 -18.78 -0.80 29.13
N MET A 127 -18.46 -2.01 29.60
CA MET A 127 -18.58 -2.40 31.01
C MET A 127 -17.68 -1.53 31.90
N ASN A 128 -16.40 -1.39 31.53
CA ASN A 128 -15.43 -0.57 32.26
C ASN A 128 -15.87 0.90 32.32
N TYR A 129 -16.35 1.43 31.20
CA TYR A 129 -16.91 2.78 31.13
C TYR A 129 -18.06 3.00 32.12
N ASN A 130 -19.01 2.06 32.18
CA ASN A 130 -20.12 2.14 33.12
C ASN A 130 -19.64 2.12 34.58
N VAL A 131 -18.60 1.34 34.89
CA VAL A 131 -17.97 1.33 36.23
C VAL A 131 -17.34 2.69 36.54
N ILE A 132 -16.54 3.25 35.63
CA ILE A 132 -15.91 4.57 35.77
C ILE A 132 -16.99 5.63 36.04
N LYS A 133 -18.01 5.72 35.18
CA LYS A 133 -19.07 6.71 35.29
C LYS A 133 -19.83 6.60 36.60
N THR A 134 -20.13 5.38 37.04
CA THR A 134 -20.84 5.12 38.29
C THR A 134 -20.00 5.52 39.50
N MET A 135 -18.77 5.00 39.59
CA MET A 135 -17.91 5.15 40.76
C MET A 135 -17.36 6.57 40.91
N ARG A 136 -17.16 7.30 39.81
CA ARG A 136 -16.84 8.73 39.83
C ARG A 136 -17.96 9.55 40.49
N GLY A 137 -19.23 9.16 40.28
CA GLY A 137 -20.38 9.77 40.96
C GLY A 137 -20.38 9.61 42.48
N TYR A 138 -19.64 8.62 43.00
CA TYR A 138 -19.43 8.35 44.42
C TYR A 138 -18.06 8.84 44.93
N ASN A 139 -17.35 9.67 44.15
CA ASN A 139 -16.05 10.24 44.50
C ASN A 139 -14.96 9.19 44.79
N PHE A 140 -15.03 8.00 44.21
CA PHE A 140 -13.92 7.04 44.21
C PHE A 140 -12.88 7.39 43.14
N ASN A 141 -11.62 7.03 43.38
CA ASN A 141 -10.55 7.20 42.40
C ASN A 141 -10.73 6.24 41.20
N THR A 142 -11.04 6.77 40.01
CA THR A 142 -11.25 5.98 38.79
C THR A 142 -10.01 5.85 37.91
N GLN A 143 -8.87 6.46 38.28
CA GLN A 143 -7.64 6.43 37.47
C GLN A 143 -7.22 5.01 37.06
N PRO A 144 -7.23 3.98 37.94
CA PRO A 144 -6.81 2.63 37.55
C PRO A 144 -7.69 2.00 36.46
N MET A 145 -8.96 2.40 36.36
CA MET A 145 -9.89 1.94 35.33
C MET A 145 -9.73 2.71 34.02
N GLU A 146 -9.32 3.98 34.09
CA GLU A 146 -8.95 4.78 32.92
C GLU A 146 -7.64 4.25 32.30
N ASP A 147 -6.65 3.92 33.13
CA ASP A 147 -5.41 3.28 32.68
C ASP A 147 -5.72 1.91 32.03
N PHE A 148 -6.66 1.16 32.60
CA PHE A 148 -7.13 -0.11 32.04
C PHE A 148 -7.85 0.06 30.69
N GLN A 149 -8.55 1.19 30.48
CA GLN A 149 -9.17 1.52 29.19
C GLN A 149 -8.13 1.61 28.06
N LEU A 150 -6.95 2.18 28.35
CA LEU A 150 -5.82 2.24 27.41
C LEU A 150 -5.25 0.86 27.13
N ILE A 151 -5.17 -0.01 28.14
CA ILE A 151 -4.74 -1.41 27.95
C ILE A 151 -5.72 -2.14 27.02
N LEU A 152 -7.02 -2.01 27.24
CA LEU A 152 -8.05 -2.60 26.38
C LEU A 152 -7.93 -2.10 24.93
N PHE A 153 -7.69 -0.80 24.75
CA PHE A 153 -7.49 -0.21 23.43
C PHE A 153 -6.29 -0.82 22.71
N ASN A 154 -5.12 -0.86 23.35
CA ASN A 154 -3.91 -1.41 22.75
C ASN A 154 -4.09 -2.87 22.34
N ARG A 155 -4.76 -3.67 23.18
CA ARG A 155 -5.02 -5.08 22.91
C ARG A 155 -6.01 -5.26 21.77
N TYR A 156 -7.09 -4.48 21.76
CA TYR A 156 -8.04 -4.44 20.64
C TYR A 156 -7.33 -4.09 19.33
N LEU A 157 -6.52 -3.04 19.33
CA LEU A 157 -5.76 -2.56 18.19
C LEU A 157 -4.79 -3.63 17.66
N ASP A 158 -4.05 -4.29 18.55
CA ASP A 158 -3.16 -5.40 18.19
C ASP A 158 -3.94 -6.56 17.55
N THR A 159 -5.14 -6.89 18.05
CA THR A 159 -6.00 -7.93 17.49
C THR A 159 -6.45 -7.58 16.08
N ILE A 160 -7.06 -6.41 15.86
CA ILE A 160 -7.54 -6.02 14.53
C ILE A 160 -6.37 -5.84 13.54
N ARG A 161 -5.21 -5.37 14.00
CA ARG A 161 -4.00 -5.27 13.18
C ARG A 161 -3.49 -6.63 12.74
N SER A 162 -3.44 -7.62 13.66
CA SER A 162 -3.01 -8.97 13.33
C SER A 162 -3.96 -9.63 12.31
N GLN A 163 -5.27 -9.47 12.49
CA GLN A 163 -6.28 -9.96 11.55
C GLN A 163 -6.12 -9.32 10.17
N MET A 164 -5.92 -8.00 10.12
CA MET A 164 -5.66 -7.28 8.88
C MET A 164 -4.41 -7.80 8.17
N ASN A 165 -3.30 -7.97 8.89
CA ASN A 165 -2.06 -8.52 8.32
C ASN A 165 -2.27 -9.91 7.69
N GLU A 166 -2.94 -10.81 8.39
CA GLU A 166 -3.26 -12.15 7.86
C GLU A 166 -4.13 -12.06 6.59
N GLN A 167 -5.11 -11.16 6.57
CA GLN A 167 -5.98 -10.96 5.41
C GLN A 167 -5.23 -10.37 4.21
N ILE A 168 -4.34 -9.40 4.43
CA ILE A 168 -3.48 -8.85 3.38
C ILE A 168 -2.65 -9.96 2.74
N LEU A 169 -1.95 -10.75 3.55
CA LEU A 169 -1.09 -11.82 3.04
C LEU A 169 -1.90 -12.86 2.25
N LYS A 170 -3.05 -13.31 2.79
CA LYS A 170 -3.94 -14.23 2.08
C LYS A 170 -4.44 -13.68 0.75
N SER A 171 -4.76 -12.38 0.69
CA SER A 171 -5.23 -11.72 -0.53
C SER A 171 -4.14 -11.67 -1.61
N ILE A 172 -2.89 -11.39 -1.24
CA ILE A 172 -1.78 -11.29 -2.19
C ILE A 172 -1.29 -12.68 -2.62
N GLU A 173 -1.24 -13.66 -1.70
CA GLU A 173 -0.85 -15.03 -2.01
C GLU A 173 -1.86 -15.75 -2.90
N GLY A 174 -3.14 -15.43 -2.76
CA GLY A 174 -4.22 -15.95 -3.59
C GLY A 174 -4.49 -15.15 -4.88
N ASP A 175 -3.70 -14.11 -5.19
CA ASP A 175 -3.86 -13.30 -6.40
C ASP A 175 -3.40 -14.10 -7.64
N ASP A 176 -4.28 -14.21 -8.63
CA ASP A 176 -3.99 -14.85 -9.92
C ASP A 176 -3.37 -13.87 -10.94
N PHE A 177 -3.30 -12.59 -10.59
CA PHE A 177 -2.80 -11.53 -11.45
C PHE A 177 -3.56 -11.40 -12.78
N GLU A 178 -4.85 -11.75 -12.79
CA GLU A 178 -5.75 -11.48 -13.90
C GLU A 178 -6.57 -10.20 -13.65
N LEU A 179 -7.15 -9.64 -14.72
CA LEU A 179 -7.99 -8.45 -14.61
C LEU A 179 -9.20 -8.71 -13.71
N PHE A 180 -9.57 -7.70 -12.92
CA PHE A 180 -10.76 -7.80 -12.09
C PHE A 180 -12.03 -7.72 -12.94
N HIS A 181 -12.71 -8.86 -13.06
CA HIS A 181 -14.03 -8.97 -13.66
C HIS A 181 -15.09 -8.38 -12.73
N CYS A 182 -15.43 -7.11 -12.91
CA CYS A 182 -16.46 -6.43 -12.15
C CYS A 182 -17.85 -6.95 -12.54
N PRO A 183 -18.59 -7.61 -11.63
CA PRO A 183 -19.80 -8.34 -12.00
C PRO A 183 -21.01 -7.44 -12.22
N ASN A 184 -21.11 -6.32 -11.50
CA ASN A 184 -22.30 -5.46 -11.49
C ASN A 184 -21.99 -4.01 -11.10
N LYS A 185 -22.99 -3.16 -11.33
CA LYS A 185 -22.94 -1.72 -11.01
C LYS A 185 -22.77 -1.43 -9.52
N ASP A 186 -23.32 -2.26 -8.64
CA ASP A 186 -23.22 -2.06 -7.19
C ASP A 186 -21.76 -2.19 -6.71
N THR A 187 -21.06 -3.23 -7.16
CA THR A 187 -19.62 -3.43 -6.90
C THR A 187 -18.79 -2.27 -7.43
N PHE A 188 -19.12 -1.80 -8.63
CA PHE A 188 -18.46 -0.65 -9.23
C PHE A 188 -18.75 0.65 -8.46
N SER A 189 -19.97 0.82 -7.95
CA SER A 189 -20.37 2.05 -7.25
C SER A 189 -19.58 2.28 -5.97
N ILE A 190 -19.23 1.20 -5.24
CA ILE A 190 -18.38 1.23 -4.05
C ILE A 190 -16.97 1.74 -4.41
N LEU A 191 -16.44 1.29 -5.54
CA LEU A 191 -15.17 1.78 -6.06
C LEU A 191 -15.30 3.24 -6.51
N LYS A 192 -16.32 3.58 -7.30
CA LYS A 192 -16.54 4.92 -7.87
C LYS A 192 -16.74 6.00 -6.82
N SER A 193 -17.45 5.71 -5.72
CA SER A 193 -17.64 6.67 -4.63
C SER A 193 -16.32 7.07 -3.98
N GLU A 194 -15.32 6.19 -4.04
CA GLU A 194 -14.04 6.33 -3.34
C GLU A 194 -12.87 6.64 -4.30
N LEU A 195 -13.05 6.33 -5.59
CA LEU A 195 -12.07 6.42 -6.66
C LEU A 195 -12.63 7.18 -7.84
N GLU A 196 -12.41 8.49 -7.85
CA GLU A 196 -12.90 9.40 -8.89
C GLU A 196 -12.31 9.14 -10.29
N PHE A 197 -11.25 8.34 -10.41
CA PHE A 197 -10.51 8.13 -11.66
C PHE A 197 -11.06 7.00 -12.55
N ILE A 198 -11.87 6.09 -12.01
CA ILE A 198 -12.38 4.95 -12.78
C ILE A 198 -13.64 5.36 -13.54
N GLN A 199 -13.59 5.32 -14.87
CA GLN A 199 -14.75 5.60 -15.71
C GLN A 199 -15.79 4.48 -15.57
N GLU A 200 -17.06 4.86 -15.49
CA GLU A 200 -18.16 3.89 -15.41
C GLU A 200 -18.23 3.08 -16.71
N PRO A 201 -18.15 1.75 -16.64
CA PRO A 201 -18.27 0.93 -17.84
C PRO A 201 -19.71 0.99 -18.38
N GLY A 202 -19.82 0.95 -19.71
CA GLY A 202 -21.12 1.02 -20.39
C GLY A 202 -21.99 -0.22 -20.21
N GLU A 203 -21.36 -1.39 -20.00
CA GLU A 203 -22.02 -2.69 -19.85
C GLU A 203 -21.32 -3.52 -18.75
N TYR A 204 -22.06 -4.44 -18.13
CA TYR A 204 -21.55 -5.37 -17.12
C TYR A 204 -21.79 -6.83 -17.56
N PRO A 205 -20.88 -7.77 -17.24
CA PRO A 205 -19.63 -7.59 -16.50
C PRO A 205 -18.57 -6.79 -17.27
N SER A 206 -17.67 -6.13 -16.56
CA SER A 206 -16.61 -5.30 -17.17
C SER A 206 -15.25 -5.56 -16.53
N ASP A 207 -14.20 -5.53 -17.34
CA ASP A 207 -12.84 -5.75 -16.90
C ASP A 207 -12.21 -4.44 -16.42
N LEU A 208 -11.78 -4.41 -15.16
CA LEU A 208 -11.02 -3.31 -14.60
C LEU A 208 -9.51 -3.58 -14.73
N PRO A 209 -8.67 -2.53 -14.86
CA PRO A 209 -7.25 -2.68 -15.20
C PRO A 209 -6.38 -3.26 -14.07
N PHE A 210 -6.94 -3.50 -12.88
CA PHE A 210 -6.25 -4.03 -11.71
C PHE A 210 -6.83 -5.38 -11.29
N THR A 211 -6.14 -6.12 -10.43
CA THR A 211 -6.56 -7.45 -9.99
C THR A 211 -7.64 -7.41 -8.92
N LYS A 212 -8.36 -8.52 -8.73
CA LYS A 212 -9.35 -8.63 -7.65
C LYS A 212 -8.74 -8.39 -6.27
N SER A 213 -7.48 -8.79 -6.05
CA SER A 213 -6.78 -8.56 -4.79
C SER A 213 -6.67 -7.09 -4.43
N VAL A 214 -6.47 -6.20 -5.41
CA VAL A 214 -6.44 -4.73 -5.17
C VAL A 214 -7.79 -4.24 -4.62
N TYR A 215 -8.91 -4.72 -5.18
CA TYR A 215 -10.25 -4.40 -4.68
C TYR A 215 -10.47 -4.94 -3.26
N ASP A 216 -10.13 -6.21 -3.03
CA ASP A 216 -10.32 -6.86 -1.73
C ASP A 216 -9.49 -6.15 -0.64
N LEU A 217 -8.22 -5.83 -0.92
CA LEU A 217 -7.34 -5.08 -0.02
C LEU A 217 -7.89 -3.70 0.33
N PHE A 218 -8.47 -2.99 -0.65
CA PHE A 218 -9.13 -1.71 -0.39
C PHE A 218 -10.28 -1.86 0.60
N LEU A 219 -11.18 -2.82 0.38
CA LEU A 219 -12.29 -3.08 1.29
C LEU A 219 -11.80 -3.43 2.70
N ARG A 220 -10.73 -4.22 2.82
CA ARG A 220 -10.15 -4.57 4.13
C ARG A 220 -9.55 -3.37 4.84
N ILE A 221 -8.89 -2.45 4.14
CA ILE A 221 -8.37 -1.23 4.74
C ILE A 221 -9.52 -0.35 5.24
N LYS A 222 -10.60 -0.23 4.46
CA LYS A 222 -11.81 0.49 4.87
C LYS A 222 -12.45 -0.13 6.12
N GLU A 223 -12.56 -1.45 6.16
CA GLU A 223 -13.05 -2.20 7.32
C GLU A 223 -12.17 -1.99 8.55
N PHE A 224 -10.84 -2.00 8.40
CA PHE A 224 -9.90 -1.69 9.47
C PHE A 224 -10.10 -0.28 10.03
N ILE A 225 -10.19 0.74 9.16
CA ILE A 225 -10.42 2.13 9.58
C ILE A 225 -11.74 2.24 10.35
N PHE A 226 -12.80 1.62 9.84
CA PHE A 226 -14.09 1.62 10.53
C PHE A 226 -13.99 0.99 11.93
N ASN A 227 -13.40 -0.21 12.03
CA ASN A 227 -13.23 -0.91 13.30
C ASN A 227 -12.34 -0.11 14.27
N PHE A 228 -11.27 0.54 13.77
CA PHE A 228 -10.43 1.39 14.59
C PHE A 228 -11.23 2.49 15.30
N TYR A 229 -12.08 3.22 14.55
CA TYR A 229 -12.90 4.30 15.11
C TYR A 229 -14.09 3.80 15.95
N LEU A 230 -14.57 2.57 15.72
CA LEU A 230 -15.62 1.95 16.52
C LEU A 230 -15.24 1.88 18.02
N PHE A 231 -13.95 1.76 18.35
CA PHE A 231 -13.49 1.83 19.73
C PHE A 231 -13.68 3.23 20.35
N PHE A 232 -13.81 4.29 19.57
CA PHE A 232 -13.87 5.68 20.04
C PHE A 232 -15.23 6.36 19.86
N ASP A 233 -16.23 5.68 19.27
CA ASP A 233 -17.56 6.22 18.95
C ASP A 233 -18.34 6.83 20.15
N ASP A 234 -17.94 6.57 21.40
CA ASP A 234 -18.63 7.06 22.61
C ASP A 234 -18.29 8.53 23.00
N ASN A 235 -17.69 9.33 22.11
CA ASN A 235 -17.37 10.78 22.27
C ASN A 235 -16.39 11.16 23.40
N GLU A 236 -15.60 10.22 23.94
CA GLU A 236 -14.78 10.50 25.14
C GLU A 236 -13.30 10.80 24.87
N PHE A 237 -12.83 10.54 23.65
CA PHE A 237 -11.45 10.77 23.26
C PHE A 237 -11.38 11.78 22.11
N GLU A 238 -11.29 13.05 22.48
CA GLU A 238 -11.03 14.15 21.55
C GLU A 238 -9.51 14.38 21.48
N SER A 239 -8.79 13.63 20.66
CA SER A 239 -7.37 13.92 20.41
C SER A 239 -6.95 13.67 18.97
N GLY A 240 -6.20 14.63 18.40
CA GLY A 240 -5.56 14.47 17.08
C GLY A 240 -4.56 13.30 17.05
N ASP A 241 -4.08 12.86 18.22
CA ASP A 241 -3.17 11.72 18.36
C ASP A 241 -3.80 10.40 17.86
N ILE A 242 -5.12 10.23 17.99
CA ILE A 242 -5.83 9.03 17.53
C ILE A 242 -5.80 8.93 16.01
N ASP A 243 -5.99 10.05 15.33
CA ASP A 243 -5.95 10.10 13.87
C ASP A 243 -4.55 9.81 13.33
N ASP A 244 -3.51 10.29 14.02
CA ASP A 244 -2.13 10.00 13.66
C ASP A 244 -1.78 8.53 13.88
N ILE A 245 -2.34 7.89 14.91
CA ILE A 245 -2.20 6.44 15.14
C ILE A 245 -2.82 5.63 14.00
N VAL A 246 -4.08 5.88 13.63
CA VAL A 246 -4.71 5.13 12.52
C VAL A 246 -3.99 5.37 11.20
N LYS A 247 -3.59 6.61 10.93
CA LYS A 247 -2.81 6.95 9.73
C LYS A 247 -1.53 6.14 9.68
N LYS A 248 -0.78 6.05 10.78
CA LYS A 248 0.48 5.29 10.84
C LYS A 248 0.26 3.79 10.57
N HIS A 249 -0.83 3.22 11.07
CA HIS A 249 -1.16 1.81 10.79
C HIS A 249 -1.56 1.59 9.33
N VAL A 250 -2.40 2.47 8.77
CA VAL A 250 -2.80 2.42 7.37
C VAL A 250 -1.59 2.58 6.44
N ASP A 251 -0.72 3.55 6.70
CA ASP A 251 0.53 3.73 5.96
C ASP A 251 1.37 2.45 6.03
N ASN A 252 1.58 1.88 7.23
CA ASN A 252 2.36 0.64 7.38
C ASN A 252 1.77 -0.55 6.61
N PHE A 253 0.45 -0.71 6.56
CA PHE A 253 -0.18 -1.76 5.73
C PHE A 253 0.10 -1.54 4.25
N LEU A 254 -0.07 -0.30 3.77
CA LEU A 254 0.09 0.06 2.37
C LEU A 254 1.57 0.00 1.92
N ASN A 255 2.45 0.72 2.61
CA ASN A 255 3.85 0.87 2.21
C ASN A 255 4.75 -0.25 2.76
N GLY A 256 4.52 -0.72 3.99
CA GLY A 256 5.40 -1.65 4.68
C GLY A 256 5.10 -3.12 4.39
N ILE A 257 3.86 -3.41 3.97
CA ILE A 257 3.43 -4.79 3.71
C ILE A 257 3.01 -4.95 2.24
N ILE A 258 1.99 -4.22 1.78
CA ILE A 258 1.43 -4.39 0.44
C ILE A 258 2.50 -4.07 -0.62
N ALA A 259 3.11 -2.88 -0.58
CA ALA A 259 4.12 -2.50 -1.57
C ALA A 259 5.30 -3.48 -1.60
N THR A 260 5.83 -3.85 -0.42
CA THR A 260 6.93 -4.82 -0.30
C THR A 260 6.56 -6.18 -0.89
N LYS A 261 5.36 -6.70 -0.58
CA LYS A 261 4.91 -8.01 -1.08
C LYS A 261 4.67 -8.03 -2.58
N TYR A 262 4.16 -6.96 -3.17
CA TYR A 262 4.06 -6.85 -4.63
C TYR A 262 5.44 -6.72 -5.28
N LEU A 263 6.38 -5.98 -4.67
CA LEU A 263 7.76 -5.88 -5.18
C LEU A 263 8.50 -7.23 -5.14
N GLU A 264 8.26 -8.08 -4.13
CA GLU A 264 8.81 -9.44 -4.10
C GLU A 264 8.41 -10.26 -5.35
N LYS A 265 7.22 -10.02 -5.91
CA LYS A 265 6.73 -10.70 -7.13
C LYS A 265 7.39 -10.19 -8.42
N VAL A 266 8.01 -9.01 -8.40
CA VAL A 266 8.71 -8.40 -9.56
C VAL A 266 10.03 -9.11 -9.87
N THR A 267 10.46 -10.06 -9.03
CA THR A 267 11.60 -10.95 -9.31
C THR A 267 11.30 -12.00 -10.39
N SER A 268 10.04 -12.16 -10.80
CA SER A 268 9.63 -13.05 -11.89
C SER A 268 10.19 -12.63 -13.25
N GLU A 269 10.34 -13.57 -14.19
CA GLU A 269 10.64 -13.29 -15.61
C GLU A 269 9.37 -13.25 -16.48
N ASP A 270 8.18 -13.30 -15.87
CA ASP A 270 6.91 -13.20 -16.59
C ASP A 270 6.52 -11.73 -16.82
N LEU A 271 6.62 -11.31 -18.09
CA LEU A 271 6.29 -9.96 -18.54
C LEU A 271 4.81 -9.60 -18.32
N LYS A 272 3.89 -10.57 -18.39
CA LYS A 272 2.47 -10.32 -18.13
C LYS A 272 2.23 -9.99 -16.66
N LEU A 273 2.84 -10.78 -15.77
CA LEU A 273 2.75 -10.57 -14.33
C LEU A 273 3.30 -9.19 -13.96
N ILE A 274 4.49 -8.83 -14.45
CA ILE A 274 5.12 -7.54 -14.11
C ILE A 274 4.29 -6.37 -14.65
N SER A 275 3.71 -6.51 -15.84
CA SER A 275 2.76 -5.52 -16.37
C SER A 275 1.54 -5.35 -15.47
N GLN A 276 0.98 -6.46 -14.99
CA GLN A 276 -0.19 -6.40 -14.12
C GLN A 276 0.16 -5.79 -12.76
N VAL A 277 1.35 -6.07 -12.21
CA VAL A 277 1.85 -5.43 -11.00
C VAL A 277 1.99 -3.91 -11.20
N CYS A 278 2.44 -3.46 -12.37
CA CYS A 278 2.50 -2.04 -12.70
C CYS A 278 1.11 -1.37 -12.65
N LEU A 279 0.10 -2.01 -13.26
CA LEU A 279 -1.29 -1.55 -13.22
C LEU A 279 -1.87 -1.55 -11.79
N ASN A 280 -1.54 -2.58 -11.00
CA ASN A 280 -1.95 -2.64 -9.61
C ASN A 280 -1.34 -1.50 -8.78
N PHE A 281 -0.06 -1.17 -9.00
CA PHE A 281 0.55 -0.01 -8.34
C PHE A 281 -0.09 1.30 -8.73
N GLU A 282 -0.46 1.46 -9.99
CA GLU A 282 -1.24 2.63 -10.43
C GLU A 282 -2.59 2.72 -9.70
N ALA A 283 -3.33 1.61 -9.61
CA ALA A 283 -4.57 1.57 -8.84
C ALA A 283 -4.34 1.90 -7.35
N PHE A 284 -3.27 1.40 -6.72
CA PHE A 284 -2.93 1.72 -5.34
C PHE A 284 -2.61 3.20 -5.11
N ILE A 285 -1.96 3.88 -6.06
CA ILE A 285 -1.69 5.33 -5.96
C ILE A 285 -3.02 6.09 -5.84
N TYR A 286 -4.01 5.77 -6.69
CA TYR A 286 -5.30 6.42 -6.61
C TYR A 286 -6.11 6.01 -5.38
N LEU A 287 -6.03 4.75 -4.97
CA LEU A 287 -6.65 4.24 -3.73
C LEU A 287 -6.15 4.99 -2.49
N CYS A 288 -4.87 5.37 -2.44
CA CYS A 288 -4.33 6.18 -1.34
C CYS A 288 -5.07 7.52 -1.21
N SER A 289 -5.47 8.14 -2.33
CA SER A 289 -6.28 9.37 -2.30
C SER A 289 -7.67 9.12 -1.72
N GLY A 290 -8.34 8.03 -2.13
CA GLY A 290 -9.64 7.63 -1.58
C GLY A 290 -9.57 7.33 -0.08
N ILE A 291 -8.58 6.54 0.35
CA ILE A 291 -8.35 6.23 1.78
C ILE A 291 -8.10 7.51 2.58
N SER A 292 -7.35 8.47 2.03
CA SER A 292 -7.11 9.76 2.68
C SER A 292 -8.42 10.54 2.88
N LYS A 293 -9.37 10.48 1.92
CA LYS A 293 -10.71 11.07 2.07
C LYS A 293 -11.51 10.37 3.16
N ILE A 294 -11.53 9.03 3.20
CA ILE A 294 -12.22 8.25 4.25
C ILE A 294 -11.69 8.64 5.64
N LEU A 295 -10.37 8.75 5.79
CA LEU A 295 -9.75 9.19 7.05
C LEU A 295 -10.20 10.61 7.41
N LEU A 296 -10.26 11.52 6.45
CA LEU A 296 -10.74 12.89 6.66
C LEU A 296 -12.22 12.96 7.07
N GLU A 297 -13.08 12.13 6.48
CA GLU A 297 -14.51 12.08 6.82
C GLU A 297 -14.77 11.56 8.23
N LYS A 298 -13.93 10.62 8.71
CA LYS A 298 -14.01 10.06 10.05
C LYS A 298 -13.38 10.93 11.13
N ARG A 299 -12.62 11.96 10.76
CA ARG A 299 -12.06 12.91 11.73
C ARG A 299 -13.15 13.78 12.37
N ASN A 300 -13.05 13.96 13.69
CA ASN A 300 -13.87 14.93 14.42
C ASN A 300 -13.34 16.37 14.28
N PHE A 301 -12.09 16.59 13.80
CA PHE A 301 -11.45 17.90 13.69
C PHE A 301 -11.16 18.35 12.24
N LYS A 302 -11.43 19.63 11.95
CA LYS A 302 -11.15 20.29 10.66
C LYS A 302 -9.76 20.92 10.61
N VAL A 303 -8.68 20.14 10.54
CA VAL A 303 -7.34 20.68 10.17
C VAL A 303 -6.57 19.72 9.26
N SER A 304 -5.99 20.32 8.21
CA SER A 304 -5.04 19.84 7.18
C SER A 304 -5.35 18.54 6.43
N ASN A 305 -5.00 18.53 5.13
CA ASN A 305 -5.09 17.37 4.26
C ASN A 305 -4.25 16.21 4.84
N ILE A 306 -4.87 15.04 5.01
CA ILE A 306 -4.13 13.82 5.29
C ILE A 306 -3.44 13.43 3.98
N VAL A 307 -2.12 13.46 3.97
CA VAL A 307 -1.31 12.90 2.90
C VAL A 307 -0.67 11.63 3.44
N LEU A 308 -1.04 10.49 2.85
CA LEU A 308 -0.42 9.19 3.13
C LEU A 308 0.97 9.15 2.50
N THR A 309 1.96 8.71 3.27
CA THR A 309 3.32 8.53 2.73
C THR A 309 3.37 7.40 1.72
N ALA A 310 2.45 6.44 1.83
CA ALA A 310 2.32 5.32 0.92
C ALA A 310 2.09 5.73 -0.55
N GLU A 311 1.45 6.87 -0.82
CA GLU A 311 1.23 7.34 -2.20
C GLU A 311 2.56 7.54 -2.93
N GLN A 312 3.55 8.16 -2.26
CA GLN A 312 4.88 8.36 -2.82
C GLN A 312 5.62 7.02 -2.96
N THR A 313 5.51 6.13 -1.98
CA THR A 313 6.10 4.79 -2.06
C THR A 313 5.57 3.99 -3.25
N PHE A 314 4.27 4.05 -3.54
CA PHE A 314 3.71 3.38 -4.71
C PHE A 314 4.15 4.02 -6.02
N LYS A 315 4.27 5.36 -6.10
CA LYS A 315 4.84 6.04 -7.27
C LYS A 315 6.26 5.60 -7.56
N ASP A 316 7.10 5.50 -6.53
CA ASP A 316 8.50 5.09 -6.70
C ASP A 316 8.62 3.58 -6.99
N SER A 317 7.75 2.76 -6.38
CA SER A 317 7.64 1.34 -6.69
C SER A 317 7.20 1.11 -8.14
N LYS A 318 6.19 1.84 -8.63
CA LYS A 318 5.73 1.79 -10.04
C LYS A 318 6.90 2.09 -10.99
N LYS A 319 7.68 3.14 -10.75
CA LYS A 319 8.88 3.46 -11.57
C LYS A 319 9.90 2.32 -11.58
N SER A 320 10.12 1.66 -10.44
CA SER A 320 11.02 0.51 -10.37
C SER A 320 10.51 -0.67 -11.20
N VAL A 321 9.19 -0.91 -11.20
CA VAL A 321 8.56 -1.96 -12.03
C VAL A 321 8.62 -1.60 -13.51
N GLU A 322 8.36 -0.35 -13.87
CA GLU A 322 8.54 0.16 -15.23
C GLU A 322 9.97 -0.06 -15.73
N PHE A 323 10.98 0.28 -14.92
CA PHE A 323 12.37 0.03 -15.26
C PHE A 323 12.66 -1.46 -15.53
N LYS A 324 12.09 -2.36 -14.71
CA LYS A 324 12.24 -3.80 -14.91
C LYS A 324 11.56 -4.29 -16.20
N LEU A 325 10.38 -3.78 -16.51
CA LEU A 325 9.71 -4.06 -17.79
C LEU A 325 10.59 -3.67 -18.97
N PHE A 326 11.22 -2.49 -18.91
CA PHE A 326 12.14 -2.05 -19.97
C PHE A 326 13.35 -2.98 -20.10
N GLU A 327 13.98 -3.34 -18.99
CA GLU A 327 15.13 -4.25 -19.00
C GLU A 327 14.78 -5.59 -19.66
N MET A 328 13.61 -6.14 -19.37
CA MET A 328 13.16 -7.41 -19.95
C MET A 328 12.88 -7.31 -21.45
N VAL A 329 12.21 -6.24 -21.88
CA VAL A 329 11.96 -5.98 -23.31
C VAL A 329 13.28 -5.81 -24.05
N ASN A 330 14.22 -5.04 -23.49
CA ASN A 330 15.53 -4.79 -24.10
C ASN A 330 16.39 -6.06 -24.18
N ASN A 331 16.47 -6.84 -23.10
CA ASN A 331 17.19 -8.12 -23.09
C ASN A 331 16.63 -9.09 -24.13
N LYS A 332 15.30 -9.09 -24.33
CA LYS A 332 14.67 -9.91 -25.36
C LYS A 332 15.00 -9.42 -26.77
N ILE A 333 15.00 -8.10 -26.99
CA ILE A 333 15.43 -7.48 -28.26
C ILE A 333 16.87 -7.85 -28.58
N GLU A 334 17.80 -7.71 -27.62
CA GLU A 334 19.20 -8.06 -27.80
C GLU A 334 19.39 -9.54 -28.13
N SER A 335 18.68 -10.43 -27.43
CA SER A 335 18.69 -11.87 -27.71
C SER A 335 18.25 -12.17 -29.15
N LEU A 336 17.21 -11.50 -29.64
CA LEU A 336 16.73 -11.67 -31.02
C LEU A 336 17.74 -11.14 -32.06
N ILE A 337 18.46 -10.05 -31.77
CA ILE A 337 19.50 -9.51 -32.66
C ILE A 337 20.70 -10.47 -32.74
N GLN A 338 21.11 -11.06 -31.61
CA GLN A 338 22.30 -11.93 -31.53
C GLN A 338 22.10 -13.32 -32.15
N GLN A 339 20.87 -13.85 -32.16
CA GLN A 339 20.59 -15.21 -32.64
C GLN A 339 20.62 -15.38 -34.18
N SER A 340 20.73 -14.29 -34.95
CA SER A 340 20.53 -14.35 -36.41
C SER A 340 21.80 -14.55 -37.24
N GLY A 341 21.89 -15.72 -37.89
CA GLY A 341 22.82 -16.02 -38.99
C GLY A 341 22.30 -15.66 -40.39
N SER A 342 21.06 -15.19 -40.54
CA SER A 342 20.46 -14.77 -41.82
C SER A 342 19.57 -13.51 -41.67
N PRO A 343 19.73 -12.48 -42.54
CA PRO A 343 18.90 -11.27 -42.52
C PRO A 343 17.45 -11.55 -42.94
N SER A 344 16.47 -10.75 -42.47
CA SER A 344 14.99 -10.79 -42.66
C SER A 344 14.13 -11.59 -41.66
N SER A 345 14.60 -12.70 -41.09
CA SER A 345 13.82 -13.48 -40.12
C SER A 345 13.79 -12.84 -38.73
N TYR A 346 14.90 -12.22 -38.30
CA TYR A 346 15.01 -11.61 -36.97
C TYR A 346 14.12 -10.37 -36.81
N ILE A 347 14.05 -9.48 -37.81
CA ILE A 347 13.16 -8.29 -37.76
C ILE A 347 11.70 -8.69 -37.80
N SER A 348 11.35 -9.71 -38.58
CA SER A 348 9.98 -10.24 -38.58
C SER A 348 9.62 -10.79 -37.19
N ASN A 349 10.53 -11.52 -36.55
CA ASN A 349 10.33 -12.02 -35.18
C ASN A 349 10.28 -10.87 -34.15
N LEU A 350 11.08 -9.82 -34.34
CA LEU A 350 11.12 -8.65 -33.46
C LEU A 350 9.82 -7.83 -33.59
N ILE A 351 9.33 -7.61 -34.81
CA ILE A 351 8.04 -6.93 -35.05
C ILE A 351 6.91 -7.76 -34.46
N ASN A 352 6.90 -9.08 -34.65
CA ASN A 352 5.92 -9.96 -34.04
C ASN A 352 5.96 -9.88 -32.50
N TYR A 353 7.15 -9.85 -31.91
CA TYR A 353 7.31 -9.67 -30.46
C TYR A 353 6.79 -8.31 -29.98
N LEU A 354 7.09 -7.21 -30.69
CA LEU A 354 6.58 -5.87 -30.37
C LEU A 354 5.04 -5.76 -30.55
N GLU A 355 4.47 -6.46 -31.53
CA GLU A 355 3.02 -6.59 -31.72
C GLU A 355 2.37 -7.47 -30.63
N GLU A 356 3.06 -8.51 -30.16
CA GLU A 356 2.63 -9.33 -29.02
C GLU A 356 2.66 -8.53 -27.72
N ILE A 357 3.70 -7.73 -27.50
CA ILE A 357 3.78 -6.77 -26.38
C ILE A 357 2.57 -5.83 -26.40
N ASP A 358 2.18 -5.29 -27.57
CA ASP A 358 1.04 -4.38 -27.66
C ASP A 358 -0.27 -5.05 -27.21
N LYS A 359 -0.42 -6.33 -27.55
CA LYS A 359 -1.61 -7.13 -27.24
C LYS A 359 -1.62 -7.63 -25.80
N LEU A 360 -0.45 -7.95 -25.25
CA LEU A 360 -0.28 -8.57 -23.93
C LEU A 360 -0.28 -7.53 -22.81
N LEU A 361 0.40 -6.41 -23.03
CA LEU A 361 0.43 -5.31 -22.08
C LEU A 361 -0.86 -4.52 -22.28
N LYS A 362 -1.91 -4.82 -21.51
CA LYS A 362 -3.11 -3.95 -21.39
C LYS A 362 -2.79 -2.65 -20.63
N LEU A 363 -1.58 -2.11 -20.83
CA LEU A 363 -1.12 -0.86 -20.25
C LEU A 363 -1.80 0.34 -20.91
N PRO A 364 -1.97 1.47 -20.19
CA PRO A 364 -2.47 2.68 -20.79
C PRO A 364 -1.54 3.19 -21.90
N GLN A 365 -2.08 3.98 -22.82
CA GLN A 365 -1.34 4.47 -23.99
C GLN A 365 -0.04 5.20 -23.63
N LYS A 366 -0.01 5.87 -22.48
CA LYS A 366 1.13 6.69 -22.06
C LYS A 366 2.33 5.82 -21.68
N GLU A 367 2.10 4.77 -20.91
CA GLU A 367 3.09 3.75 -20.53
C GLU A 367 3.56 2.97 -21.76
N LYS A 368 2.64 2.60 -22.66
CA LYS A 368 2.98 1.95 -23.94
C LYS A 368 3.89 2.82 -24.80
N ALA A 369 3.54 4.09 -24.99
CA ALA A 369 4.33 5.05 -25.77
C ALA A 369 5.77 5.13 -25.24
N PHE A 370 5.92 5.19 -23.92
CA PHE A 370 7.23 5.21 -23.29
C PHE A 370 8.02 3.89 -23.50
N ILE A 371 7.38 2.73 -23.31
CA ILE A 371 8.01 1.41 -23.59
C ILE A 371 8.49 1.34 -25.05
N TYR A 372 7.64 1.72 -26.01
CA TYR A 372 7.99 1.71 -27.42
C TYR A 372 9.10 2.69 -27.76
N PHE A 373 9.07 3.89 -27.21
CA PHE A 373 10.09 4.90 -27.44
C PHE A 373 11.47 4.40 -27.00
N GLU A 374 11.58 3.90 -25.78
CA GLU A 374 12.86 3.39 -25.26
C GLU A 374 13.32 2.13 -26.00
N ALA A 375 12.43 1.17 -26.24
CA ALA A 375 12.77 -0.08 -26.94
C ALA A 375 13.22 0.17 -28.39
N LEU A 376 12.53 1.04 -29.12
CA LEU A 376 12.87 1.38 -30.50
C LEU A 376 14.12 2.26 -30.57
N THR A 377 14.33 3.14 -29.59
CA THR A 377 15.57 3.93 -29.47
C THR A 377 16.77 3.01 -29.20
N HIS A 378 16.60 2.03 -28.31
CA HIS A 378 17.62 1.02 -28.04
C HIS A 378 17.94 0.17 -29.28
N LEU A 379 16.91 -0.25 -30.01
CA LEU A 379 17.05 -0.97 -31.27
C LEU A 379 17.78 -0.12 -32.33
N SER A 380 17.40 1.16 -32.49
CA SER A 380 18.06 2.11 -33.38
C SER A 380 19.54 2.25 -33.04
N ASN A 381 19.87 2.46 -31.76
CA ASN A 381 21.25 2.54 -31.29
C ASN A 381 22.04 1.24 -31.52
N SER A 382 21.42 0.08 -31.33
CA SER A 382 22.04 -1.22 -31.61
C SER A 382 22.35 -1.41 -33.09
N ILE A 383 21.41 -1.06 -33.98
CA ILE A 383 21.63 -1.11 -35.43
C ILE A 383 22.69 -0.10 -35.86
N LEU A 384 22.65 1.12 -35.32
CA LEU A 384 23.64 2.16 -35.60
C LEU A 384 25.05 1.72 -35.15
N ASN A 385 25.17 1.06 -33.99
CA ASN A 385 26.43 0.50 -33.51
C ASN A 385 26.97 -0.60 -34.43
N ILE A 386 26.12 -1.42 -35.06
CA ILE A 386 26.56 -2.40 -36.08
C ILE A 386 27.14 -1.66 -37.30
N LEU A 387 26.51 -0.56 -37.72
CA LEU A 387 26.97 0.25 -38.85
C LEU A 387 28.29 0.98 -38.54
N VAL A 388 28.35 1.72 -37.43
CA VAL A 388 29.42 2.67 -37.12
C VAL A 388 30.52 2.09 -36.22
N GLY A 389 30.18 1.15 -35.33
CA GLY A 389 31.08 0.64 -34.28
C GLY A 389 32.25 -0.22 -34.79
N PRO A 390 33.18 -0.67 -33.96
CA PRO A 390 34.37 -1.40 -34.41
C PRO A 390 34.07 -2.82 -34.96
N SER A 391 32.93 -3.40 -34.61
CA SER A 391 32.49 -4.73 -35.04
C SER A 391 31.08 -4.66 -35.63
N PRO A 392 30.82 -5.28 -36.79
CA PRO A 392 31.76 -5.98 -37.65
C PRO A 392 32.72 -5.02 -38.38
N PRO A 393 33.96 -5.45 -38.70
CA PRO A 393 34.98 -4.61 -39.35
C PRO A 393 34.71 -4.35 -40.84
N LYS A 394 33.82 -5.13 -41.47
CA LYS A 394 33.47 -5.01 -42.89
C LYS A 394 31.96 -5.19 -43.07
N LEU A 395 31.35 -4.39 -43.93
CA LEU A 395 29.91 -4.43 -44.24
C LEU A 395 29.70 -4.82 -45.71
N SER A 396 28.86 -5.81 -45.99
CA SER A 396 28.54 -6.19 -47.38
C SER A 396 27.43 -5.31 -47.97
N TYR A 397 27.45 -5.07 -49.28
CA TYR A 397 26.34 -4.38 -49.95
C TYR A 397 25.01 -5.14 -49.84
N GLN A 398 25.06 -6.47 -49.77
CA GLN A 398 23.86 -7.29 -49.52
C GLN A 398 23.26 -7.02 -48.13
N PHE A 399 24.10 -6.79 -47.11
CA PHE A 399 23.64 -6.41 -45.78
C PHE A 399 22.93 -5.04 -45.81
N ILE A 400 23.46 -4.06 -46.56
CA ILE A 400 22.84 -2.74 -46.72
C ILE A 400 21.46 -2.81 -47.38
N GLU A 401 21.30 -3.61 -48.44
CA GLU A 401 20.00 -3.79 -49.09
C GLU A 401 19.00 -4.52 -48.17
N ASN A 402 19.45 -5.55 -47.45
CA ASN A 402 18.60 -6.27 -46.49
C ASN A 402 18.18 -5.34 -45.33
N LEU A 403 19.11 -4.54 -44.79
CA LEU A 403 18.81 -3.57 -43.74
C LEU A 403 17.82 -2.50 -44.20
N ASN A 404 17.88 -2.11 -45.49
CA ASN A 404 16.92 -1.16 -46.05
C ASN A 404 15.49 -1.74 -46.10
N ILE A 405 15.34 -3.04 -46.40
CA ILE A 405 14.05 -3.75 -46.34
C ILE A 405 13.57 -3.80 -44.88
N ASP A 406 14.44 -4.24 -43.98
CA ASP A 406 14.20 -4.35 -42.54
C ASP A 406 13.71 -3.01 -41.94
N LEU A 407 14.38 -1.89 -42.24
CA LEU A 407 13.95 -0.57 -41.75
C LEU A 407 12.62 -0.11 -42.34
N THR A 408 12.30 -0.50 -43.58
CA THR A 408 11.00 -0.17 -44.17
C THR A 408 9.87 -0.89 -43.43
N LEU A 409 10.12 -2.13 -42.99
CA LEU A 409 9.19 -2.86 -42.14
C LEU A 409 9.05 -2.20 -40.76
N LEU A 410 10.15 -1.81 -40.11
CA LEU A 410 10.14 -1.11 -38.82
C LEU A 410 9.41 0.24 -38.88
N GLU A 411 9.67 1.06 -39.90
CA GLU A 411 8.96 2.33 -40.12
C GLU A 411 7.47 2.12 -40.41
N SER A 412 7.11 1.05 -41.13
CA SER A 412 5.71 0.70 -41.34
C SER A 412 5.02 0.30 -40.04
N PHE A 413 5.73 -0.37 -39.13
CA PHE A 413 5.24 -0.71 -37.80
C PHE A 413 5.08 0.54 -36.93
N ILE A 414 6.06 1.45 -36.89
CA ILE A 414 5.95 2.74 -36.17
C ILE A 414 4.72 3.53 -36.59
N LYS A 415 4.47 3.63 -37.90
CA LYS A 415 3.28 4.32 -38.42
C LYS A 415 1.96 3.71 -37.94
N LYS A 416 1.92 2.40 -37.66
CA LYS A 416 0.73 1.76 -37.09
C LYS A 416 0.48 2.17 -35.62
N LEU A 417 1.55 2.46 -34.86
CA LEU A 417 1.46 2.88 -33.45
C LEU A 417 0.83 4.27 -33.27
N LYS A 418 0.82 5.10 -34.33
CA LYS A 418 0.26 6.47 -34.32
C LYS A 418 0.84 7.39 -33.24
N ASP A 419 2.09 7.18 -32.86
CA ASP A 419 2.81 8.03 -31.93
C ASP A 419 3.85 8.88 -32.68
N ALA A 420 3.61 10.20 -32.70
CA ALA A 420 4.46 11.15 -33.41
C ALA A 420 5.89 11.22 -32.85
N ASN A 421 6.11 10.82 -31.59
CA ASN A 421 7.44 10.83 -31.00
C ASN A 421 8.34 9.71 -31.54
N LEU A 422 7.78 8.71 -32.23
CA LEU A 422 8.50 7.55 -32.75
C LEU A 422 8.96 7.72 -34.20
N ASP A 423 8.40 8.68 -34.94
CA ASP A 423 8.66 8.86 -36.37
C ASP A 423 10.14 9.15 -36.68
N ASP A 424 10.83 9.79 -35.74
CA ASP A 424 12.21 10.25 -35.92
C ASP A 424 13.27 9.21 -35.50
N VAL A 425 12.87 8.12 -34.84
CA VAL A 425 13.79 7.17 -34.16
C VAL A 425 14.82 6.53 -35.11
N PHE A 426 14.45 6.29 -36.36
CA PHE A 426 15.31 5.63 -37.36
C PHE A 426 15.85 6.59 -38.45
N ILE A 427 15.62 7.90 -38.33
CA ILE A 427 15.99 8.87 -39.38
C ILE A 427 17.49 8.85 -39.69
N GLU A 428 18.36 8.79 -38.67
CA GLU A 428 19.81 8.77 -38.88
C GLU A 428 20.22 7.57 -39.75
N ILE A 429 19.74 6.38 -39.42
CA ILE A 429 20.04 5.15 -40.16
C ILE A 429 19.47 5.23 -41.59
N ARG A 430 18.25 5.76 -41.75
CA ARG A 430 17.64 5.96 -43.07
C ARG A 430 18.47 6.89 -43.94
N GLN A 431 18.96 8.00 -43.39
CA GLN A 431 19.83 8.94 -44.08
C GLN A 431 21.17 8.28 -44.48
N ILE A 432 21.78 7.45 -43.62
CA ILE A 432 23.00 6.68 -43.94
C ILE A 432 22.74 5.77 -45.15
N LEU A 433 21.64 5.02 -45.15
CA LEU A 433 21.32 4.10 -46.24
C LEU A 433 20.99 4.83 -47.54
N GLN A 434 20.27 5.95 -47.49
CA GLN A 434 20.01 6.77 -48.68
C GLN A 434 21.30 7.32 -49.29
N LEU A 435 22.27 7.75 -48.46
CA LEU A 435 23.57 8.22 -48.93
C LEU A 435 24.34 7.10 -49.67
N ILE A 436 24.38 5.90 -49.09
CA ILE A 436 25.09 4.75 -49.67
C ILE A 436 24.42 4.27 -50.96
N ARG A 437 23.09 4.12 -50.97
CA ARG A 437 22.34 3.55 -52.10
C ARG A 437 22.27 4.49 -53.30
N ASN A 438 22.10 5.79 -53.06
CA ASN A 438 22.01 6.77 -54.14
C ASN A 438 23.37 7.05 -54.79
N ASN A 439 24.48 6.71 -54.13
CA ASN A 439 25.86 6.93 -54.60
C ASN A 439 26.12 8.41 -54.99
N LYS A 440 25.34 9.35 -54.42
CA LYS A 440 25.40 10.80 -54.65
C LYS A 440 26.16 11.45 -53.52
N PHE A 441 27.45 11.21 -53.49
CA PHE A 441 28.35 11.75 -52.47
C PHE A 441 28.49 13.28 -52.57
N ASP A 442 28.33 13.84 -53.77
CA ASP A 442 28.35 15.28 -54.03
C ASP A 442 27.21 16.01 -53.29
N ASP A 443 26.02 15.38 -53.19
CA ASP A 443 24.85 15.92 -52.47
C ASP A 443 25.10 16.05 -50.96
N TYR A 444 26.02 15.27 -50.39
CA TYR A 444 26.40 15.36 -48.98
C TYR A 444 27.51 16.39 -48.73
N LEU A 445 28.36 16.66 -49.74
CA LEU A 445 29.40 17.68 -49.67
C LEU A 445 28.83 19.10 -49.84
N ASP A 446 27.66 19.26 -50.46
CA ASP A 446 26.93 20.53 -50.51
C ASP A 446 26.23 20.84 -49.17
N SER A 447 26.65 21.93 -48.53
CA SER A 447 26.12 22.37 -47.23
C SER A 447 24.61 22.62 -47.23
N ASN A 448 24.04 23.09 -48.34
CA ASN A 448 22.60 23.38 -48.44
C ASN A 448 21.76 22.10 -48.57
N ILE A 449 22.28 21.10 -49.27
CA ILE A 449 21.60 19.80 -49.48
C ILE A 449 21.80 18.91 -48.25
N ARG A 450 22.99 18.94 -47.64
CA ARG A 450 23.30 18.27 -46.38
C ARG A 450 22.36 18.69 -45.26
N ASN A 451 22.18 20.00 -45.05
CA ASN A 451 21.29 20.51 -44.00
C ASN A 451 19.80 20.16 -44.23
N LYS A 452 19.39 19.89 -45.48
CA LYS A 452 18.01 19.56 -45.83
C LYS A 452 17.71 18.05 -45.87
N ARG A 453 18.66 17.22 -46.30
CA ARG A 453 18.44 15.78 -46.54
C ARG A 453 19.23 14.86 -45.61
N PHE A 454 20.27 15.38 -44.97
CA PHE A 454 21.22 14.61 -44.16
C PHE A 454 21.48 15.30 -42.81
N SER A 455 20.48 15.98 -42.28
CA SER A 455 20.56 16.83 -41.09
C SER A 455 20.97 16.08 -39.81
N MET A 456 20.72 14.78 -39.74
CA MET A 456 21.05 13.94 -38.58
C MET A 456 22.40 13.22 -38.73
N LEU A 457 23.05 13.31 -39.89
CA LEU A 457 24.30 12.62 -40.17
C LEU A 457 25.52 13.35 -39.60
N LYS A 458 26.16 12.73 -38.60
CA LYS A 458 27.48 13.14 -38.12
C LYS A 458 28.57 12.73 -39.11
N SER A 459 29.48 13.64 -39.42
CA SER A 459 30.62 13.38 -40.32
C SER A 459 31.44 12.16 -39.90
N SER A 460 31.61 11.96 -38.59
CA SER A 460 32.31 10.80 -38.01
C SER A 460 31.63 9.47 -38.37
N ASN A 461 30.31 9.41 -38.23
CA ASN A 461 29.51 8.19 -38.46
C ASN A 461 29.55 7.81 -39.95
N VAL A 462 29.44 8.82 -40.83
CA VAL A 462 29.55 8.63 -42.29
C VAL A 462 30.93 8.09 -42.67
N ILE A 463 32.01 8.64 -42.11
CA ILE A 463 33.38 8.16 -42.38
C ILE A 463 33.51 6.69 -41.97
N SER A 464 33.12 6.33 -40.74
CA SER A 464 33.24 4.95 -40.24
C SER A 464 32.49 3.94 -41.10
N VAL A 465 31.26 4.26 -41.53
CA VAL A 465 30.47 3.37 -42.39
C VAL A 465 31.11 3.23 -43.77
N MET A 466 31.59 4.33 -44.36
CA MET A 466 32.27 4.32 -45.66
C MET A 466 33.60 3.54 -45.61
N GLU A 467 34.37 3.66 -44.53
CA GLU A 467 35.60 2.91 -44.31
C GLU A 467 35.34 1.39 -44.27
N LYS A 468 34.23 0.95 -43.68
CA LYS A 468 33.83 -0.47 -43.65
C LYS A 468 33.32 -1.01 -44.98
N LEU A 469 32.74 -0.17 -45.83
CA LEU A 469 32.23 -0.54 -47.17
C LEU A 469 33.33 -0.55 -48.25
N LYS A 470 34.44 0.12 -48.00
CA LYS A 470 35.58 0.30 -48.93
C LYS A 470 36.19 -1.02 -49.43
N ASP A 471 36.11 -2.09 -48.64
CA ASP A 471 36.80 -3.37 -48.91
C ASP A 471 35.87 -4.55 -49.25
N THR A 472 34.56 -4.34 -49.40
CA THR A 472 33.57 -5.42 -49.61
C THR A 472 33.04 -5.53 -51.03
N THR A 473 33.48 -4.67 -51.95
CA THR A 473 33.14 -4.81 -53.36
C THR A 473 33.85 -6.01 -54.00
N PRO A 474 33.14 -6.94 -54.66
CA PRO A 474 33.78 -8.02 -55.41
C PRO A 474 34.65 -7.45 -56.54
N LEU A 475 35.78 -8.09 -56.81
CA LEU A 475 36.76 -7.73 -57.83
C LEU A 475 36.14 -7.77 -59.25
N LYS A 476 35.58 -6.65 -59.72
CA LYS A 476 35.22 -6.37 -61.12
C LYS A 476 35.62 -4.93 -61.44
N GLN A 477 35.86 -4.57 -62.71
CA GLN A 477 36.46 -3.27 -63.06
C GLN A 477 35.67 -2.04 -62.55
N ASP A 478 34.34 -2.16 -62.40
CA ASP A 478 33.48 -1.11 -61.81
C ASP A 478 33.73 -0.89 -60.31
N SER A 479 34.26 -1.87 -59.58
CA SER A 479 34.50 -1.75 -58.14
C SER A 479 35.75 -0.96 -57.78
N LYS A 480 36.73 -0.83 -58.69
CA LYS A 480 37.90 0.05 -58.47
C LYS A 480 37.52 1.53 -58.54
N ALA A 481 36.59 1.89 -59.42
CA ALA A 481 36.07 3.25 -59.52
C ALA A 481 35.22 3.62 -58.29
N GLN A 482 34.36 2.72 -57.83
CA GLN A 482 33.59 2.88 -56.59
C GLN A 482 34.49 3.00 -55.36
N LYS A 483 35.54 2.17 -55.24
CA LYS A 483 36.51 2.25 -54.14
C LYS A 483 37.25 3.58 -54.13
N ARG A 484 37.69 4.08 -55.28
CA ARG A 484 38.32 5.40 -55.43
C ARG A 484 37.35 6.55 -55.12
N ASN A 485 36.08 6.43 -55.50
CA ASN A 485 35.06 7.42 -55.16
C ASN A 485 34.81 7.49 -53.65
N ILE A 486 34.72 6.34 -52.97
CA ILE A 486 34.59 6.28 -51.50
C ILE A 486 35.84 6.85 -50.82
N GLU A 487 37.04 6.54 -51.31
CA GLU A 487 38.30 7.10 -50.80
C GLU A 487 38.38 8.62 -50.95
N ASN A 488 38.04 9.14 -52.14
CA ASN A 488 38.00 10.56 -52.41
C ASN A 488 36.95 11.27 -51.55
N PHE A 489 35.77 10.68 -51.39
CA PHE A 489 34.70 11.22 -50.54
C PHE A 489 35.10 11.27 -49.06
N ILE A 490 35.69 10.20 -48.51
CA ILE A 490 36.22 10.18 -47.14
C ILE A 490 37.26 11.28 -46.97
N LYS A 491 38.16 11.45 -47.95
CA LYS A 491 39.18 12.48 -47.91
C LYS A 491 38.57 13.89 -47.94
N SER A 492 37.60 14.15 -48.81
CA SER A 492 36.89 15.43 -48.88
C SER A 492 36.13 15.77 -47.59
N ILE A 493 35.54 14.79 -46.91
CA ILE A 493 34.90 15.04 -45.60
C ILE A 493 35.96 15.36 -44.53
N LYS A 494 37.08 14.64 -44.50
CA LYS A 494 38.18 14.91 -43.55
C LYS A 494 38.79 16.30 -43.79
N ASP A 495 38.94 16.70 -45.06
CA ASP A 495 39.47 18.01 -45.44
C ASP A 495 38.50 19.18 -45.15
N GLN A 496 37.18 18.93 -45.05
CA GLN A 496 36.16 19.92 -44.64
C GLN A 496 35.98 20.07 -43.12
N HIS A 497 36.59 19.18 -42.31
CA HIS A 497 36.50 19.17 -40.84
C HIS A 497 37.85 19.46 -40.14
N ILE A 498 38.86 19.89 -40.90
CA ILE A 498 40.03 20.65 -40.42
C ILE A 498 39.69 22.13 -40.55
#